data_AF-A0A8J5NX29-F1
#
_entry.id   AF-A0A8J5NX29-F1
#
_cell.length_a   1.000
_cell.length_b   1.000
_cell.length_c   1.000
_cell.angle_alpha   90.00
_cell.angle_beta   90.00
_cell.angle_gamma   90.00
#
_symmetry.space_group_name_H-M   'P 1'
#
loop_
_entity.id
_entity.type
_entity.pdbx_description
1 polymer ?
#
loop_
_entity_poly.entity_id
_entity_poly.type
_entity_poly.pdbx_seq_one_letter_code
_entity_poly.pdbx_strand_id
1 'polypeptide(L)'
;MATQYLSKVIFSVHKFILGALAKVGYETRVLDELISGLMADLLARYQDGVNRAIHLVHIERHKKPYTLNHYFNENLQKARNDRTNQALKNRAWNDKETGRPVVTLDDISSVVNNQSNIQHTAEEIHDILQAYYKVARKRFADNIYHQAVDHCLLSGPSNTLSLFCEQWVLDLSDEKLQLIASESRATQERRQSLQTTLQDLAQALEILG
;
A
#
# COMPACT_ATOMS: atom_id res chain seq x y z
N MET A 1 -4.37 0.45 12.01
CA MET A 1 -4.61 1.19 10.76
C MET A 1 -3.58 0.87 9.68
N ALA A 2 -2.27 1.12 9.87
CA ALA A 2 -1.27 0.83 8.82
C ALA A 2 -1.19 -0.65 8.42
N THR A 3 -1.20 -1.56 9.40
CA THR A 3 -1.25 -3.02 9.16
C THR A 3 -2.52 -3.45 8.45
N GLN A 4 -3.69 -2.95 8.86
CA GLN A 4 -4.97 -3.23 8.20
C GLN A 4 -5.00 -2.74 6.75
N TYR A 5 -4.45 -1.55 6.49
CA TYR A 5 -4.30 -1.04 5.13
C TYR A 5 -3.43 -1.98 4.30
N LEU A 6 -2.27 -2.37 4.83
CA LEU A 6 -1.37 -3.27 4.14
C LEU A 6 -1.98 -4.66 3.90
N SER A 7 -2.74 -5.21 4.85
CA SER A 7 -3.45 -6.49 4.68
C SER A 7 -4.42 -6.45 3.50
N LYS A 8 -5.12 -5.33 3.27
CA LYS A 8 -6.00 -5.16 2.11
C LYS A 8 -5.22 -5.13 0.79
N VAL A 9 -4.06 -4.48 0.80
CA VAL A 9 -3.15 -4.45 -0.37
C VAL A 9 -2.62 -5.85 -0.66
N ILE A 10 -2.09 -6.55 0.36
CA ILE A 10 -1.61 -7.94 0.25
C ILE A 10 -2.71 -8.83 -0.31
N PHE A 11 -3.94 -8.75 0.20
CA PHE A 11 -5.06 -9.53 -0.33
C PHE A 11 -5.33 -9.25 -1.81
N SER A 12 -5.27 -7.97 -2.22
CA SER A 12 -5.48 -7.57 -3.61
C SER A 12 -4.38 -8.09 -4.54
N VAL A 13 -3.12 -7.99 -4.10
CA VAL A 13 -1.95 -8.50 -4.82
C VAL A 13 -1.98 -10.02 -4.93
N HIS A 14 -2.27 -10.71 -3.83
CA HIS A 14 -2.38 -12.17 -3.80
C HIS A 14 -3.49 -12.66 -4.75
N LYS A 15 -4.66 -12.01 -4.73
CA LYS A 15 -5.76 -12.31 -5.66
C LYS A 15 -5.34 -12.09 -7.12
N PHE A 16 -4.58 -11.03 -7.40
CA PHE A 16 -4.05 -10.78 -8.74
C PHE A 16 -3.11 -11.90 -9.18
N ILE A 17 -2.15 -12.31 -8.33
CA ILE A 17 -1.19 -13.38 -8.63
C ILE A 17 -1.93 -14.69 -8.92
N LEU A 18 -2.85 -15.11 -8.04
CA LEU A 18 -3.64 -16.32 -8.26
C LEU A 18 -4.50 -16.25 -9.53
N GLY A 19 -5.11 -15.10 -9.80
CA GLY A 19 -5.88 -14.88 -11.02
C GLY A 19 -5.04 -14.93 -12.29
N ALA A 20 -3.83 -14.40 -12.25
CA ALA A 20 -2.88 -14.44 -13.37
C ALA A 20 -2.40 -15.87 -13.63
N LEU A 21 -2.03 -16.61 -12.57
CA LEU A 21 -1.65 -18.01 -12.69
C LEU A 21 -2.78 -18.86 -13.28
N ALA A 22 -4.01 -18.70 -12.78
CA ALA A 22 -5.18 -19.43 -13.27
C ALA A 22 -5.51 -19.17 -14.75
N LYS A 23 -5.04 -18.06 -15.33
CA LYS A 23 -5.19 -17.78 -16.77
C LYS A 23 -4.14 -18.48 -17.63
N VAL A 24 -2.99 -18.80 -17.07
CA VAL A 24 -1.88 -19.44 -17.78
C VAL A 24 -1.96 -20.97 -17.69
N GLY A 25 -2.46 -21.51 -16.57
CA GLY A 25 -2.55 -22.96 -16.37
C GLY A 25 -3.74 -23.61 -17.07
N TYR A 26 -3.47 -24.65 -17.87
CA TYR A 26 -4.51 -25.47 -18.51
C TYR A 26 -5.04 -26.60 -17.60
N GLU A 27 -4.28 -27.01 -16.58
CA GLU A 27 -4.60 -28.15 -15.72
C GLU A 27 -4.56 -27.75 -14.23
N THR A 28 -5.66 -28.00 -13.51
CA THR A 28 -5.84 -27.58 -12.10
C THR A 28 -4.74 -28.10 -11.18
N ARG A 29 -4.29 -29.33 -11.40
CA ARG A 29 -3.20 -29.95 -10.60
C ARG A 29 -1.89 -29.16 -10.71
N VAL A 30 -1.50 -28.75 -11.91
CA VAL A 30 -0.26 -27.99 -12.14
C VAL A 30 -0.34 -26.64 -11.43
N LEU A 31 -1.51 -26.00 -11.46
CA LEU A 31 -1.76 -24.75 -10.75
C LEU A 31 -1.64 -24.91 -9.24
N ASP A 32 -2.25 -25.95 -8.67
CA ASP A 32 -2.22 -26.19 -7.22
C ASP A 32 -0.80 -26.43 -6.71
N GLU A 33 0.00 -27.21 -7.44
CA GLU A 33 1.40 -27.47 -7.06
C GLU A 33 2.30 -26.25 -7.24
N LEU A 34 2.09 -25.48 -8.30
CA LEU A 34 2.82 -24.24 -8.53
C LEU A 34 2.49 -23.18 -7.47
N ILE A 35 1.21 -23.04 -7.10
CA ILE A 35 0.77 -22.16 -6.01
C ILE A 35 1.39 -22.61 -4.68
N SER A 36 1.39 -23.92 -4.41
CA SER A 36 1.98 -24.49 -3.20
C SER A 36 3.48 -24.23 -3.12
N GLY A 37 4.20 -24.36 -4.25
CA GLY A 37 5.63 -24.06 -4.36
C GLY A 37 5.96 -22.59 -4.12
N LEU A 38 5.14 -21.66 -4.61
CA LEU A 38 5.34 -20.21 -4.45
C LEU A 38 4.93 -19.70 -3.06
N MET A 39 4.09 -20.43 -2.33
CA MET A 39 3.42 -19.91 -1.12
C MET A 39 4.40 -19.49 -0.03
N ALA A 40 5.46 -20.28 0.20
CA ALA A 40 6.46 -19.99 1.24
C ALA A 40 7.17 -18.66 0.98
N ASP A 41 7.62 -18.43 -0.26
CA ASP A 41 8.30 -17.21 -0.65
C ASP A 41 7.36 -16.00 -0.70
N LEU A 42 6.10 -16.20 -1.13
CA LEU A 42 5.07 -15.16 -1.07
C LEU A 42 4.82 -14.70 0.36
N LEU A 43 4.66 -15.65 1.29
CA LEU A 43 4.43 -15.34 2.71
C LEU A 43 5.60 -14.57 3.30
N ALA A 44 6.85 -14.96 2.99
CA ALA A 44 8.03 -14.24 3.43
C ALA A 44 8.03 -12.78 2.93
N ARG A 45 7.78 -12.57 1.63
CA ARG A 45 7.71 -11.21 1.03
C ARG A 45 6.57 -10.37 1.60
N TYR A 46 5.41 -10.97 1.88
CA TYR A 46 4.31 -10.28 2.57
C TYR A 46 4.68 -9.88 3.99
N GLN A 47 5.37 -10.77 4.71
CA GLN A 47 5.82 -10.51 6.06
C GLN A 47 6.85 -9.38 6.11
N ASP A 48 7.74 -9.29 5.12
CA ASP A 48 8.67 -8.16 4.98
C ASP A 48 7.95 -6.83 4.82
N GLY A 49 6.91 -6.77 3.98
CA GLY A 49 6.07 -5.58 3.84
C GLY A 49 5.40 -5.19 5.17
N VAL A 50 4.87 -6.18 5.90
CA VAL A 50 4.25 -5.96 7.23
C VAL A 50 5.26 -5.44 8.24
N ASN A 51 6.43 -6.07 8.30
CA ASN A 51 7.53 -5.66 9.18
C ASN A 51 7.97 -4.24 8.86
N ARG A 52 8.07 -3.87 7.57
CA ARG A 52 8.40 -2.51 7.14
C ARG A 52 7.34 -1.50 7.60
N ALA A 53 6.06 -1.82 7.48
CA ALA A 53 4.98 -0.95 7.96
C ALA A 53 5.01 -0.78 9.49
N ILE A 54 5.25 -1.86 10.24
CA ILE A 54 5.38 -1.82 11.71
C ILE A 54 6.57 -0.92 12.10
N HIS A 55 7.71 -1.08 11.41
CA HIS A 55 8.89 -0.28 11.65
C HIS A 55 8.64 1.21 11.40
N LEU A 56 7.94 1.57 10.31
CA LEU A 56 7.55 2.95 10.03
C LEU A 56 6.64 3.55 11.10
N VAL A 57 5.67 2.76 11.60
CA VAL A 57 4.82 3.18 12.73
C VAL A 57 5.66 3.41 13.97
N HIS A 58 6.62 2.53 14.25
CA HIS A 58 7.51 2.66 15.39
C HIS A 58 8.34 3.95 15.31
N ILE A 59 8.93 4.25 14.15
CA ILE A 59 9.68 5.49 13.91
C ILE A 59 8.82 6.72 14.22
N GLU A 60 7.63 6.83 13.61
CA GLU A 60 6.80 8.03 13.78
C GLU A 60 6.26 8.19 15.21
N ARG A 61 6.07 7.09 15.97
CA ARG A 61 5.57 7.15 17.35
C ARG A 61 6.64 7.50 18.39
N HIS A 62 7.90 7.10 18.17
CA HIS A 62 8.97 7.27 19.17
C HIS A 62 9.94 8.39 18.82
N LYS A 63 9.88 8.92 17.60
CA LYS A 63 10.66 10.08 17.20
C LYS A 63 10.19 11.34 17.93
N LYS A 64 11.14 12.13 18.42
CA LYS A 64 10.88 13.50 18.88
C LYS A 64 10.41 14.37 17.71
N PRO A 65 9.32 15.15 17.85
CA PRO A 65 8.79 15.98 16.77
C PRO A 65 9.88 16.88 16.16
N TYR A 66 10.23 16.60 14.90
CA TYR A 66 11.25 17.33 14.16
C TYR A 66 11.02 17.20 12.66
N THR A 67 11.07 18.34 11.96
CA THR A 67 10.84 18.41 10.52
C THR A 67 11.72 19.48 9.88
N LEU A 68 12.29 19.15 8.73
CA LEU A 68 12.98 20.09 7.83
C LEU A 68 12.05 20.60 6.71
N ASN A 69 10.81 20.13 6.69
CA ASN A 69 9.85 20.51 5.65
C ASN A 69 9.41 21.96 5.86
N HIS A 70 9.63 22.81 4.85
CA HIS A 70 9.31 24.24 4.86
C HIS A 70 7.81 24.52 5.10
N TYR A 71 6.92 23.61 4.69
CA TYR A 71 5.48 23.72 4.94
C TYR A 71 5.13 23.77 6.43
N PHE A 72 6.02 23.35 7.33
CA PHE A 72 5.77 23.49 8.77
C PHE A 72 5.54 24.95 9.17
N ASN A 73 6.40 25.86 8.72
CA ASN A 73 6.29 27.27 9.06
C ASN A 73 5.00 27.88 8.48
N GLU A 74 4.67 27.55 7.23
CA GLU A 74 3.41 27.98 6.60
C GLU A 74 2.17 27.47 7.36
N ASN A 75 2.17 26.20 7.76
CA ASN A 75 1.07 25.61 8.52
C ASN A 75 0.93 26.26 9.91
N LEU A 76 2.04 26.61 10.56
CA LEU A 76 2.05 27.26 11.87
C LEU A 76 1.52 28.69 11.78
N GLN A 77 2.00 29.47 10.81
CA GLN A 77 1.47 30.81 10.58
C GLN A 77 -0.02 30.78 10.25
N LYS A 78 -0.45 29.80 9.45
CA LYS A 78 -1.87 29.61 9.16
C LYS A 78 -2.68 29.28 10.42
N ALA A 79 -2.21 28.37 11.28
CA ALA A 79 -2.91 28.02 12.51
C ALA A 79 -3.06 29.23 13.45
N ARG A 80 -1.98 29.99 13.65
CA ARG A 80 -2.01 31.24 14.43
C ARG A 80 -2.97 32.27 13.85
N ASN A 81 -2.95 32.45 12.52
CA ASN A 81 -3.85 33.38 11.84
C ASN A 81 -5.32 32.94 11.94
N ASP A 82 -5.60 31.65 11.78
CA ASP A 82 -6.96 31.10 11.90
C ASP A 82 -7.51 31.32 13.32
N ARG A 83 -6.69 31.09 14.35
CA ARG A 83 -7.02 31.35 15.76
C ARG A 83 -7.34 32.83 16.01
N THR A 84 -6.45 33.73 15.61
CA THR A 84 -6.65 35.18 15.77
C THR A 84 -7.89 35.65 15.00
N ASN A 85 -8.08 35.19 13.76
CA ASN A 85 -9.26 35.52 12.97
C ASN A 85 -10.55 35.02 13.62
N GLN A 86 -10.53 33.85 14.23
CA GLN A 86 -11.70 33.31 14.92
C GLN A 86 -12.04 34.13 16.18
N ALA A 87 -11.03 34.56 16.95
CA ALA A 87 -11.22 35.45 18.09
C ALA A 87 -11.78 36.82 17.66
N LEU A 88 -11.28 37.38 16.56
CA LEU A 88 -11.78 38.65 15.99
C LEU A 88 -13.21 38.53 15.46
N LYS A 89 -13.55 37.42 14.78
CA LYS A 89 -14.92 37.16 14.31
C LYS A 89 -15.93 37.14 15.44
N ASN A 90 -15.56 36.66 16.62
CA ASN A 90 -16.45 36.67 17.79
C ASN A 90 -16.75 38.09 18.31
N ARG A 91 -15.90 39.07 17.98
CA ARG A 91 -16.09 40.49 18.33
C ARG A 91 -16.58 41.35 17.16
N ALA A 92 -16.56 40.80 15.95
CA ALA A 92 -17.01 41.50 14.78
C ALA A 92 -18.52 41.78 14.84
N TRP A 93 -18.92 42.98 14.44
CA TRP A 93 -20.31 43.33 14.20
C TRP A 93 -20.53 43.69 12.73
N ASN A 94 -21.76 43.56 12.26
CA ASN A 94 -22.11 43.99 10.90
C ASN A 94 -22.33 45.50 10.90
N ASP A 95 -21.54 46.20 10.09
CA ASP A 95 -21.74 47.61 9.85
C ASP A 95 -23.09 47.86 9.17
N LYS A 96 -23.81 48.90 9.61
CA LYS A 96 -25.19 49.17 9.17
C LYS A 96 -25.25 49.76 7.76
N GLU A 97 -24.19 50.42 7.31
CA GLU A 97 -24.15 51.05 5.99
C GLU A 97 -23.62 50.09 4.91
N THR A 98 -22.57 49.33 5.23
CA THR A 98 -21.90 48.44 4.26
C THR A 98 -22.30 46.98 4.38
N GLY A 99 -22.93 46.57 5.49
CA GLY A 99 -23.30 45.17 5.77
C GLY A 99 -22.11 44.23 6.00
N ARG A 100 -20.88 44.76 6.09
CA ARG A 100 -19.65 43.97 6.25
C ARG A 100 -19.31 43.78 7.73
N PRO A 101 -18.67 42.65 8.10
CA PRO A 101 -18.16 42.48 9.46
C PRO A 101 -16.99 43.44 9.70
N VAL A 102 -17.09 44.28 10.73
CA VAL A 102 -16.08 45.25 11.15
C VAL A 102 -15.67 44.97 12.59
N VAL A 103 -14.40 45.24 12.90
CA VAL A 103 -13.79 45.09 14.22
C VAL A 103 -13.03 46.39 14.51
N THR A 104 -13.07 46.89 15.76
CA THR A 104 -12.29 48.09 16.12
C THR A 104 -10.84 47.77 16.46
N LEU A 105 -9.98 48.79 16.43
CA LEU A 105 -8.57 48.63 16.84
C LEU A 105 -8.45 48.21 18.32
N ASP A 106 -9.39 48.61 19.17
CA ASP A 106 -9.44 48.24 20.58
C ASP A 106 -9.79 46.75 20.76
N ASP A 107 -10.66 46.21 19.89
CA ASP A 107 -10.98 44.78 19.86
C ASP A 107 -9.75 43.94 19.51
N ILE A 108 -8.88 44.42 18.61
CA ILE A 108 -7.62 43.75 18.25
C ILE A 108 -6.67 43.73 19.46
N SER A 109 -6.47 44.89 20.09
CA SER A 109 -5.59 45.02 21.26
C SER A 109 -6.03 44.12 22.42
N SER A 110 -7.34 44.00 22.62
CA SER A 110 -7.91 43.15 23.66
C SER A 110 -7.94 41.66 23.29
N VAL A 111 -7.78 41.26 22.03
CA VAL A 111 -7.54 39.85 21.66
C VAL A 111 -6.09 39.47 21.99
N VAL A 112 -5.14 40.37 21.72
CA VAL A 112 -3.71 40.13 21.95
C VAL A 112 -3.34 40.16 23.44
N ASN A 113 -3.94 41.06 24.22
CA ASN A 113 -3.48 41.34 25.59
C ASN A 113 -4.29 40.67 26.71
N ASN A 114 -5.47 40.10 26.43
CA ASN A 114 -6.34 39.52 27.48
C ASN A 114 -6.04 38.05 27.82
N GLN A 115 -5.00 37.44 27.24
CA GLN A 115 -4.67 36.06 27.53
C GLN A 115 -3.71 35.94 28.71
N SER A 116 -4.04 35.05 29.66
CA SER A 116 -3.07 34.67 30.69
C SER A 116 -1.86 33.98 30.04
N ASN A 117 -0.68 34.09 30.67
CA ASN A 117 0.53 33.44 30.17
C ASN A 117 0.35 31.93 29.93
N ILE A 118 -0.45 31.28 30.78
CA ILE A 118 -0.76 29.84 30.67
C ILE A 118 -1.61 29.56 29.43
N GLN A 119 -2.67 30.33 29.20
CA GLN A 119 -3.56 30.14 28.06
C GLN A 119 -2.82 30.35 26.74
N HIS A 120 -2.06 31.44 26.64
CA HIS A 120 -1.26 31.74 25.46
C HIS A 120 -0.25 30.62 25.16
N THR A 121 0.45 30.12 26.19
CA THR A 121 1.41 29.02 26.02
C THR A 121 0.75 27.73 25.56
N ALA A 122 -0.43 27.41 26.10
CA ALA A 122 -1.19 26.22 25.71
C ALA A 122 -1.63 26.27 24.24
N GLU A 123 -2.16 27.41 23.79
CA GLU A 123 -2.57 27.61 22.39
C GLU A 123 -1.39 27.59 21.44
N GLU A 124 -0.25 28.16 21.83
CA GLU A 124 0.96 28.14 21.01
C GLU A 124 1.50 26.71 20.83
N ILE A 125 1.54 25.92 21.91
CA ILE A 125 1.90 24.49 21.84
C ILE A 125 0.91 23.74 20.95
N HIS A 126 -0.39 24.04 21.06
CA HIS A 126 -1.42 23.42 20.21
C HIS A 126 -1.16 23.68 18.72
N ASP A 127 -0.94 24.94 18.34
CA ASP A 127 -0.72 25.32 16.95
C ASP A 127 0.56 24.69 16.37
N ILE A 128 1.64 24.65 17.17
CA ILE A 128 2.89 23.96 16.82
C ILE A 128 2.65 22.48 16.56
N LEU A 129 1.96 21.79 17.47
CA LEU A 129 1.67 20.36 17.33
C LEU A 129 0.74 20.08 16.14
N GLN A 130 -0.25 20.94 15.91
CA GLN A 130 -1.18 20.81 14.79
C GLN A 130 -0.46 21.00 13.44
N ALA A 131 0.39 22.02 13.35
CA ALA A 131 1.20 22.27 12.16
C ALA A 131 2.17 21.11 11.87
N TYR A 132 2.84 20.60 12.90
CA TYR A 132 3.71 19.44 12.78
C TYR A 132 2.95 18.19 12.34
N TYR A 133 1.79 17.92 12.96
CA TYR A 133 0.96 16.76 12.64
C TYR A 133 0.53 16.74 11.17
N LYS A 134 0.16 17.89 10.58
CA LYS A 134 -0.20 17.99 9.16
C LYS A 134 0.93 17.51 8.24
N VAL A 135 2.18 17.88 8.56
CA VAL A 135 3.37 17.46 7.80
C VAL A 135 3.66 15.97 8.06
N ALA A 136 3.72 15.56 9.31
CA ALA A 136 4.07 14.20 9.71
C ALA A 136 3.08 13.17 9.14
N ARG A 137 1.77 13.46 9.16
CA ARG A 137 0.74 12.58 8.61
C ARG A 137 0.92 12.33 7.12
N LYS A 138 1.21 13.38 6.33
CA LYS A 138 1.44 13.25 4.88
C LYS A 138 2.70 12.41 4.61
N ARG A 139 3.82 12.77 5.25
CA ARG A 139 5.07 12.01 5.17
C ARG A 139 4.88 10.54 5.52
N PHE A 140 4.13 10.25 6.59
CA PHE A 140 3.89 8.88 7.02
C PHE A 140 3.08 8.10 5.98
N ALA A 141 2.00 8.68 5.45
CA ALA A 141 1.21 8.04 4.40
C ALA A 141 2.05 7.75 3.15
N ASP A 142 2.86 8.72 2.70
CA ASP A 142 3.77 8.54 1.57
C ASP A 142 4.79 7.45 1.85
N ASN A 143 5.40 7.44 3.03
CA ASN A 143 6.40 6.43 3.38
C ASN A 143 5.81 5.02 3.47
N ILE A 144 4.59 4.87 3.99
CA ILE A 144 3.91 3.57 4.01
C ILE A 144 3.68 3.07 2.58
N TYR A 145 3.18 3.93 1.69
CA TYR A 145 3.00 3.56 0.29
C TYR A 145 4.34 3.20 -0.36
N HIS A 146 5.30 4.12 -0.39
CA HIS A 146 6.55 3.91 -1.12
C HIS A 146 7.39 2.74 -0.58
N GLN A 147 7.44 2.56 0.74
CA GLN A 147 8.36 1.58 1.32
C GLN A 147 7.71 0.24 1.60
N ALA A 148 6.49 0.21 2.15
CA ALA A 148 5.84 -1.05 2.53
C ALA A 148 4.97 -1.62 1.40
N VAL A 149 4.40 -0.78 0.53
CA VAL A 149 3.58 -1.23 -0.61
C VAL A 149 4.43 -1.32 -1.87
N ASP A 150 4.90 -0.19 -2.38
CA ASP A 150 5.57 -0.11 -3.68
C ASP A 150 6.87 -0.92 -3.67
N HIS A 151 7.80 -0.60 -2.77
CA HIS A 151 9.08 -1.31 -2.70
C HIS A 151 8.93 -2.79 -2.31
N CYS A 152 8.23 -3.13 -1.21
CA CYS A 152 8.16 -4.53 -0.77
C CYS A 152 7.23 -5.41 -1.63
N LEU A 153 6.11 -4.89 -2.14
CA LEU A 153 5.10 -5.72 -2.79
C LEU A 153 5.09 -5.60 -4.32
N LEU A 154 5.33 -4.41 -4.89
CA LEU A 154 5.03 -4.14 -6.31
C LEU A 154 6.26 -4.02 -7.21
N SER A 155 7.24 -3.20 -6.85
CA SER A 155 8.29 -2.73 -7.77
C SER A 155 9.71 -2.86 -7.24
N GLY A 156 9.92 -3.23 -5.97
CA GLY A 156 11.26 -3.48 -5.46
C GLY A 156 11.90 -4.76 -6.04
N PRO A 157 13.19 -4.99 -5.74
CA PRO A 157 13.94 -6.12 -6.29
C PRO A 157 13.35 -7.49 -5.88
N SER A 158 12.83 -7.58 -4.65
CA SER A 158 12.18 -8.78 -4.12
C SER A 158 10.65 -8.65 -4.13
N ASN A 159 10.07 -7.93 -5.10
CA ASN A 159 8.63 -7.70 -5.16
C ASN A 159 7.85 -9.01 -5.35
N THR A 160 6.60 -9.04 -4.91
CA THR A 160 5.78 -10.27 -4.96
C THR A 160 5.32 -10.65 -6.37
N LEU A 161 5.25 -9.67 -7.29
CA LEU A 161 4.75 -9.87 -8.65
C LEU A 161 5.77 -10.58 -9.55
N SER A 162 7.06 -10.37 -9.31
CA SER A 162 8.17 -10.98 -10.05
C SER A 162 8.73 -12.22 -9.36
N LEU A 163 8.01 -12.79 -8.38
CA LEU A 163 8.44 -14.03 -7.73
C LEU A 163 8.43 -15.20 -8.72
N PHE A 164 7.36 -15.31 -9.52
CA PHE A 164 7.31 -16.28 -10.59
C PHE A 164 8.07 -15.72 -11.81
N CYS A 165 9.36 -16.03 -11.88
CA CYS A 165 10.26 -15.61 -12.95
C CYS A 165 11.06 -16.80 -13.51
N GLU A 166 11.76 -16.57 -14.61
CA GLU A 166 12.60 -17.59 -15.26
C GLU A 166 13.62 -18.21 -14.28
N GLN A 167 14.29 -17.37 -13.48
CA GLN A 167 15.27 -17.84 -12.49
C GLN A 167 14.64 -18.78 -11.47
N TRP A 168 13.44 -18.44 -10.95
CA TRP A 168 12.73 -19.30 -10.01
C TRP A 168 12.41 -20.67 -10.62
N VAL A 169 12.05 -20.73 -11.91
CA VAL A 169 11.78 -21.99 -12.61
C VAL A 169 13.06 -22.81 -12.80
N LEU A 170 14.18 -22.15 -13.13
CA LEU A 170 15.50 -22.79 -13.28
C LEU A 170 16.04 -23.35 -11.95
N ASP A 171 15.69 -22.74 -10.82
CA ASP A 171 16.13 -23.14 -9.49
C ASP A 171 15.29 -24.31 -8.89
N LEU A 172 14.26 -24.78 -9.61
CA LEU A 172 13.46 -25.92 -9.16
C LEU A 172 14.27 -27.22 -9.27
N SER A 173 14.22 -28.05 -8.21
CA SER A 173 14.79 -29.39 -8.26
C SER A 173 14.01 -30.29 -9.22
N ASP A 174 14.68 -31.31 -9.78
CA ASP A 174 14.06 -32.31 -10.66
C ASP A 174 12.82 -32.95 -10.03
N GLU A 175 12.85 -33.18 -8.71
CA GLU A 175 11.73 -33.70 -7.94
C GLU A 175 10.52 -32.76 -7.97
N LYS A 176 10.74 -31.45 -7.75
CA LYS A 176 9.67 -30.44 -7.80
C LYS A 176 9.17 -30.23 -9.23
N LEU A 177 10.06 -30.25 -10.22
CA LEU A 177 9.71 -30.17 -11.62
C LEU A 177 8.84 -31.36 -12.04
N GLN A 178 9.21 -32.58 -11.65
CA GLN A 178 8.36 -33.75 -11.90
C GLN A 178 7.02 -33.63 -11.20
N LEU A 179 6.98 -33.11 -9.98
CA LEU A 179 5.73 -32.97 -9.24
C LEU A 179 4.78 -31.96 -9.90
N ILE A 180 5.31 -30.85 -10.42
CA ILE A 180 4.55 -29.79 -11.12
C ILE A 180 4.21 -30.19 -12.56
N ALA A 181 5.15 -30.76 -13.31
CA ALA A 181 5.02 -31.01 -14.75
C ALA A 181 4.67 -32.45 -15.13
N SER A 182 4.52 -33.36 -14.15
CA SER A 182 4.06 -34.72 -14.44
C SER A 182 2.61 -34.71 -14.89
N GLU A 183 2.38 -35.34 -16.02
CA GLU A 183 1.04 -35.55 -16.54
C GLU A 183 0.21 -36.41 -15.59
N SER A 184 -1.11 -36.18 -15.60
CA SER A 184 -2.02 -37.13 -14.98
C SER A 184 -2.00 -38.46 -15.75
N ARG A 185 -2.17 -39.57 -15.02
CA ARG A 185 -2.27 -40.90 -15.63
C ARG A 185 -3.39 -40.98 -16.68
N ALA A 186 -4.51 -40.30 -16.43
CA ALA A 186 -5.62 -40.21 -17.38
C ALA A 186 -5.22 -39.47 -18.67
N THR A 187 -4.45 -38.38 -18.57
CA THR A 187 -3.90 -37.65 -19.72
C THR A 187 -2.94 -38.53 -20.51
N GLN A 188 -2.08 -39.29 -19.82
CA GLN A 188 -1.13 -40.22 -20.44
C GLN A 188 -1.84 -41.36 -21.18
N GLU A 189 -2.84 -42.00 -20.55
CA GLU A 189 -3.65 -43.06 -21.16
C GLU A 189 -4.46 -42.54 -22.36
N ARG A 190 -5.04 -41.34 -22.25
CA ARG A 190 -5.76 -40.68 -23.35
C ARG A 190 -4.83 -40.41 -24.54
N ARG A 191 -3.62 -39.93 -24.27
CA ARG A 191 -2.62 -39.69 -25.33
C ARG A 191 -2.26 -40.99 -26.04
N GLN A 192 -1.94 -42.05 -25.29
CA GLN A 192 -1.60 -43.34 -25.86
C GLN A 192 -2.74 -43.87 -26.75
N SER A 193 -3.99 -43.81 -26.27
CA SER A 193 -5.17 -44.21 -27.04
C SER A 193 -5.32 -43.42 -28.35
N LEU A 194 -5.22 -42.09 -28.30
CA LEU A 194 -5.31 -41.24 -29.49
C LEU A 194 -4.17 -41.51 -30.48
N GLN A 195 -2.97 -41.78 -29.97
CA GLN A 195 -1.80 -42.07 -30.79
C GLN A 195 -1.95 -43.42 -31.51
N THR A 196 -2.50 -44.43 -30.85
CA THR A 196 -2.89 -45.70 -31.48
C THR A 196 -3.96 -45.47 -32.54
N THR A 197 -5.02 -44.70 -32.24
CA THR A 197 -6.08 -44.41 -33.22
C THR A 197 -5.55 -43.68 -34.46
N LEU A 198 -4.61 -42.75 -34.28
CA LEU A 198 -3.93 -42.07 -35.40
C LEU A 198 -3.11 -43.04 -36.25
N GLN A 199 -2.39 -43.97 -35.63
CA GLN A 199 -1.63 -45.00 -36.36
C GLN A 199 -2.56 -45.92 -37.15
N ASP A 200 -3.67 -46.37 -36.54
CA ASP A 200 -4.66 -47.22 -37.20
C ASP A 200 -5.29 -46.50 -38.40
N LEU A 201 -5.65 -45.21 -38.24
CA LEU A 201 -6.18 -44.37 -39.32
C LEU A 201 -5.17 -44.16 -40.45
N ALA A 202 -3.89 -43.96 -40.12
CA ALA A 202 -2.83 -43.80 -41.11
C ALA A 202 -2.62 -45.08 -41.93
N GLN A 203 -2.60 -46.25 -41.28
CA GLN A 203 -2.51 -47.53 -41.98
C GLN A 203 -3.75 -47.80 -42.84
N ALA A 204 -4.94 -47.47 -42.36
CA ALA A 204 -6.16 -47.62 -43.15
C ALA A 204 -6.14 -46.74 -44.42
N LEU A 205 -5.62 -45.52 -44.32
CA LEU A 205 -5.43 -44.62 -45.47
C LEU A 205 -4.40 -45.15 -46.47
N GLU A 206 -3.30 -45.77 -46.01
CA GLU A 206 -2.31 -46.41 -46.89
C GLU A 206 -2.86 -47.64 -47.62
N ILE A 207 -3.83 -48.36 -47.05
CA ILE A 207 -4.46 -49.53 -47.68
C ILE A 207 -5.54 -49.11 -48.71
N LEU A 208 -6.17 -47.95 -48.52
CA LEU A 208 -7.24 -47.42 -49.36
C LEU A 208 -6.77 -46.55 -50.53
N GLY A 209 -5.51 -46.09 -50.51
CA GLY A 209 -4.86 -45.35 -51.60
C GLY A 209 -4.05 -46.26 -52.54
#